data_AF-A0A9C7ATX6-F1
#
_entry.id   AF-A0A9C7ATX6-F1
#
_cell.length_a   1.000
_cell.length_b   1.000
_cell.length_c   1.000
_cell.angle_alpha   90.00
_cell.angle_beta   90.00
_cell.angle_gamma   90.00
#
_symmetry.space_group_name_H-M   'P 1'
#
loop_
_entity.id
_entity.type
_entity.pdbx_description
1 polymer ?
#
loop_
_entity_poly.entity_id
_entity_poly.type
_entity_poly.pdbx_seq_one_letter_code
_entity_poly.pdbx_strand_id
1 'polypeptide(L)'
;MTQAPAPYFTYLGAALFFYNLVGGALMGWDKRQARRGAWRVPERTLFTLAFTGAALGILAGMYLFRHKTRHLSFVLGIPAIIALQLGVLVWLSR
;
A
#
# COMPACT_ATOMS: atom_id res chain seq x y z
N MET A 1 -23.45 2.21 -26.14
CA MET A 1 -23.86 1.28 -25.06
C MET A 1 -22.64 0.96 -24.23
N THR A 2 -22.36 1.79 -23.22
CA THR A 2 -21.30 1.56 -22.25
C THR A 2 -21.68 0.33 -21.43
N GLN A 3 -21.01 -0.80 -21.65
CA GLN A 3 -21.15 -1.93 -20.74
C GLN A 3 -20.69 -1.44 -19.36
N ALA A 4 -21.61 -1.33 -18.41
CA ALA A 4 -21.25 -1.09 -17.03
C ALA A 4 -20.21 -2.15 -16.65
N PRO A 5 -19.06 -1.77 -16.03
CA PRO A 5 -18.06 -2.75 -15.66
C PRO A 5 -18.76 -3.81 -14.82
N ALA A 6 -18.60 -5.08 -15.21
CA ALA A 6 -19.27 -6.17 -14.55
C ALA A 6 -19.05 -6.08 -13.02
N PRO A 7 -20.06 -6.34 -12.19
CA PRO A 7 -20.13 -5.87 -10.80
C PRO A 7 -18.93 -6.30 -9.94
N TYR A 8 -18.29 -7.41 -10.28
CA TYR A 8 -17.08 -7.89 -9.62
C TYR A 8 -15.89 -6.92 -9.72
N PHE A 9 -15.71 -6.22 -10.85
CA PHE A 9 -14.63 -5.23 -10.99
C PHE A 9 -14.84 -4.04 -10.06
N THR A 10 -16.08 -3.62 -9.85
CA THR A 10 -16.42 -2.53 -8.93
C THR A 10 -16.14 -2.93 -7.49
N TYR A 11 -16.50 -4.15 -7.08
CA TYR A 11 -16.20 -4.66 -5.73
C TYR A 11 -14.70 -4.83 -5.49
N LEU A 12 -13.95 -5.35 -6.47
CA LEU A 12 -12.49 -5.48 -6.39
C LEU A 12 -11.81 -4.11 -6.31
N GLY A 13 -12.22 -3.15 -7.15
CA GLY A 13 -11.72 -1.79 -7.10
C GLY A 13 -12.00 -1.11 -5.76
N ALA A 14 -13.20 -1.26 -5.21
CA ALA A 14 -13.56 -0.74 -3.90
C ALA A 14 -12.76 -1.39 -2.76
N ALA A 15 -12.55 -2.71 -2.81
CA ALA A 15 -11.74 -3.42 -1.83
C ALA A 15 -10.28 -2.96 -1.88
N LEU A 16 -9.68 -2.84 -3.06
CA LEU A 16 -8.32 -2.31 -3.24
C LEU A 16 -8.22 -0.88 -2.72
N PHE A 17 -9.19 -0.03 -3.02
CA PHE A 17 -9.23 1.34 -2.50
C PHE A 17 -9.24 1.36 -0.97
N PHE A 18 -10.07 0.53 -0.34
CA PHE A 18 -10.12 0.39 1.11
C PHE A 18 -8.78 -0.07 1.69
N TYR A 19 -8.14 -1.10 1.12
CA TYR A 19 -6.82 -1.54 1.56
C TYR A 19 -5.76 -0.45 1.46
N ASN A 20 -5.79 0.37 0.40
CA ASN A 20 -4.87 1.50 0.26
C ASN A 20 -5.13 2.59 1.31
N LEU A 21 -6.39 2.89 1.65
CA LEU A 21 -6.71 3.78 2.77
C LEU A 21 -6.17 3.25 4.09
N VAL A 22 -6.35 1.95 4.37
CA VAL A 22 -5.82 1.30 5.58
C VAL A 22 -4.29 1.39 5.62
N GLY A 23 -3.60 1.09 4.53
CA GLY A 23 -2.14 1.19 4.42
C GLY A 23 -1.61 2.61 4.67
N GLY A 24 -2.26 3.62 4.09
CA GLY A 24 -1.92 5.03 4.32
C GLY A 24 -2.21 5.48 5.75
N ALA A 25 -3.36 5.08 6.32
CA ALA A 25 -3.72 5.39 7.69
C ALA A 25 -2.74 4.78 8.69
N LEU A 26 -2.29 3.55 8.46
CA LEU A 26 -1.30 2.87 9.31
C LEU A 26 0.06 3.59 9.27
N MET A 27 0.49 4.11 8.12
CA MET A 27 1.67 4.97 8.02
C MET A 27 1.51 6.29 8.80
N GLY A 28 0.32 6.90 8.75
CA GLY A 28 0.00 8.07 9.55
C GLY A 28 0.01 7.77 11.05
N TRP A 29 -0.52 6.61 11.45
CA TRP A 29 -0.49 6.12 12.82
C TRP A 29 0.94 5.89 13.30
N ASP A 30 1.78 5.22 12.50
CA ASP A 30 3.18 4.99 12.83
C ASP A 30 3.94 6.30 13.07
N LYS A 31 3.71 7.33 12.25
CA LYS A 31 4.25 8.68 12.49
C LYS A 31 3.76 9.28 13.81
N ARG A 32 2.48 9.12 14.16
CA ARG A 32 1.94 9.61 15.44
C ARG A 32 2.58 8.88 16.63
N GLN A 33 2.76 7.57 16.55
CA GLN A 33 3.44 6.78 17.59
C GLN A 33 4.90 7.19 17.73
N ALA A 34 5.60 7.42 16.62
CA ALA A 34 6.98 7.91 16.63
C ALA A 34 7.14 9.28 17.33
N ARG A 35 6.14 10.17 17.21
CA ARG A 35 6.13 11.47 17.92
C ARG A 35 5.78 11.35 19.40
N ARG A 36 4.98 10.35 19.78
CA ARG A 36 4.55 10.11 21.16
C ARG A 36 5.52 9.23 21.95
N GLY A 37 6.61 8.75 21.34
CA GLY A 37 7.56 7.82 21.96
C GLY A 37 6.96 6.44 22.27
N ALA A 38 5.83 6.12 21.65
CA ALA A 38 5.10 4.89 21.88
C ALA A 38 5.51 3.78 20.88
N TRP A 39 4.95 2.58 21.05
CA TRP A 39 5.32 1.41 20.25
C TRP A 39 5.13 1.65 18.75
N ARG A 40 6.21 1.50 17.98
CA ARG A 40 6.22 1.68 16.52
C ARG A 40 5.68 0.45 15.81
N VAL A 41 5.06 0.65 14.66
CA VAL A 41 4.54 -0.46 13.85
C VAL A 41 5.73 -1.24 13.25
N PRO A 42 5.78 -2.58 13.41
CA PRO A 42 6.83 -3.39 12.81
C PRO A 42 6.86 -3.23 11.30
N GLU A 43 8.06 -3.16 10.72
CA GLU A 43 8.22 -2.99 9.27
C GLU A 43 7.59 -4.14 8.48
N ARG A 44 7.66 -5.36 9.06
CA ARG A 44 7.03 -6.56 8.50
C ARG A 44 5.52 -6.41 8.31
N THR A 45 4.83 -5.73 9.23
CA THR A 45 3.38 -5.47 9.11
C THR A 45 3.08 -4.55 7.93
N LEU A 46 3.91 -3.54 7.70
CA LEU A 46 3.76 -2.64 6.56
C LEU A 46 4.06 -3.37 5.24
N PHE A 47 5.12 -4.18 5.19
CA PHE A 47 5.43 -4.97 3.99
C PHE A 47 4.38 -6.04 3.66
N THR A 48 3.82 -6.70 4.67
CA THR A 48 2.74 -7.68 4.45
C THR A 48 1.46 -7.02 3.93
N LEU A 49 1.07 -5.86 4.48
CA LEU A 49 -0.04 -5.06 3.93
C LEU A 49 0.24 -4.57 2.50
N ALA A 50 1.49 -4.19 2.20
CA ALA A 50 1.87 -3.82 0.84
C ALA A 50 1.64 -4.99 -0.12
N PHE A 51 2.06 -6.20 0.28
CA PHE A 51 1.89 -7.42 -0.50
C PHE A 51 0.42 -7.77 -0.77
N THR A 52 -0.49 -7.51 0.16
CA THR A 52 -1.93 -7.80 0.00
C THR A 52 -2.68 -6.79 -0.89
N GLY A 53 -2.00 -5.73 -1.36
CA GLY A 53 -2.59 -4.75 -2.30
C GLY A 53 -2.70 -3.32 -1.75
N ALA A 54 -2.20 -3.05 -0.54
CA ALA A 54 -2.15 -1.70 0.02
C ALA A 54 -0.87 -0.91 -0.37
N ALA A 55 -0.03 -1.44 -1.26
CA ALA A 55 1.29 -0.90 -1.55
C ALA A 55 1.25 0.56 -2.01
N LEU A 56 0.26 0.95 -2.83
CA LEU A 56 0.11 2.34 -3.28
C LEU A 56 -0.25 3.29 -2.13
N GLY A 57 -1.11 2.85 -1.21
CA GLY A 57 -1.51 3.60 -0.03
C GLY A 57 -0.37 3.77 0.98
N ILE A 58 0.46 2.74 1.14
CA ILE A 58 1.67 2.81 1.95
C ILE A 58 2.69 3.77 1.32
N LEU A 59 2.92 3.66 0.00
CA LEU A 59 3.80 4.56 -0.73
C LEU A 59 3.32 6.01 -0.61
N ALA A 60 2.04 6.27 -0.85
CA ALA A 60 1.43 7.59 -0.68
C ALA A 60 1.59 8.10 0.76
N GLY A 61 1.37 7.24 1.76
CA GLY A 61 1.59 7.54 3.17
C GLY A 61 3.04 7.92 3.48
N MET A 62 4.03 7.22 2.91
CA MET A 62 5.44 7.55 3.06
C MET A 62 5.76 8.97 2.61
N TYR A 63 5.30 9.35 1.41
CA TYR A 63 5.55 10.69 0.87
C TYR A 63 4.74 11.77 1.59
N LEU A 64 3.46 11.53 1.88
CA LEU A 64 2.58 12.50 2.54
C LEU A 64 3.07 12.81 3.96
N PHE A 65 3.47 11.78 4.70
CA PHE A 65 3.96 11.94 6.06
C PHE A 65 5.46 12.19 6.13
N ARG A 66 6.19 12.11 5.01
CA ARG A 66 7.66 12.14 4.93
C ARG A 66 8.31 11.22 5.96
N HIS A 67 7.65 10.09 6.20
CA HIS A 67 8.00 9.12 7.23
C HIS A 67 8.57 7.90 6.55
N LYS A 68 9.70 7.39 7.05
CA LYS A 68 10.45 6.27 6.47
C LYS A 68 10.92 6.44 5.01
N THR A 69 11.03 7.66 4.51
CA THR A 69 11.56 7.97 3.15
C THR A 69 13.07 7.85 3.01
N ARG A 70 13.81 7.65 4.11
CA ARG A 70 15.27 7.41 4.10
C ARG A 70 15.65 5.95 4.39
N HIS A 71 14.67 5.10 4.68
CA HIS A 71 14.93 3.68 4.90
C HIS A 71 14.98 2.98 3.56
N LEU A 72 16.18 2.54 3.14
CA LEU A 72 16.43 1.83 1.88
C LEU A 72 15.43 0.68 1.66
N SER A 73 15.13 -0.08 2.72
CA SER A 73 14.14 -1.17 2.66
C SER A 73 12.77 -0.69 2.17
N PHE A 74 12.29 0.48 2.61
CA PHE A 74 11.00 1.02 2.18
C PHE A 74 11.08 1.69 0.81
N VAL A 75 12.14 2.45 0.56
CA VAL A 75 12.34 3.18 -0.70
C VAL A 75 12.49 2.22 -1.88
N LEU A 76 13.17 1.09 -1.70
CA LEU A 76 13.29 0.07 -2.74
C LEU A 76 12.20 -0.99 -2.64
N GLY A 77 11.86 -1.43 -1.43
CA GLY A 77 10.95 -2.55 -1.23
C GLY A 77 9.50 -2.24 -1.60
N ILE A 78 8.96 -1.07 -1.29
CA ILE A 78 7.57 -0.74 -1.65
C ILE A 78 7.41 -0.61 -3.18
N PRO A 79 8.27 0.13 -3.91
CA PRO A 79 8.22 0.13 -5.38
C PRO A 79 8.46 -1.24 -6.00
N ALA A 80 9.37 -2.05 -5.45
CA ALA A 80 9.60 -3.41 -5.93
C ALA A 80 8.36 -4.30 -5.78
N ILE A 81 7.61 -4.18 -4.68
CA ILE A 81 6.35 -4.91 -4.49
C ILE A 81 5.29 -4.45 -5.50
N ILE A 82 5.19 -3.15 -5.76
CA ILE A 82 4.28 -2.62 -6.79
C ILE A 82 4.66 -3.18 -8.17
N ALA A 83 5.95 -3.17 -8.51
CA ALA A 83 6.45 -3.73 -9.76
C ALA A 83 6.15 -5.24 -9.87
N LEU A 84 6.33 -6.00 -8.79
CA LEU A 84 5.99 -7.42 -8.72
C LEU A 84 4.49 -7.66 -8.93
N GLN A 85 3.63 -6.89 -8.27
CA GLN A 85 2.17 -6.99 -8.43
C GLN A 85 1.73 -6.69 -9.87
N LEU A 86 2.29 -5.65 -10.49
CA LEU A 86 2.04 -5.32 -11.89
C LEU A 86 2.55 -6.40 -12.83
N GLY A 87 3.74 -6.95 -12.57
CA GLY A 87 4.31 -8.05 -13.35
C GLY A 87 3.45 -9.31 -13.31
N VAL A 88 2.95 -9.69 -12.12
CA VAL A 88 2.03 -10.82 -11.96
C VAL A 88 0.70 -10.56 -12.67
N LEU A 89 0.14 -9.34 -12.57
CA LEU A 89 -1.08 -8.96 -13.28
C LEU A 89 -0.92 -9.06 -14.81
N VAL A 90 0.19 -8.56 -15.35
CA VAL A 90 0.49 -8.64 -16.79
C VAL A 90 0.72 -10.07 -17.25
N TRP A 91 1.37 -10.90 -16.43
CA TRP A 91 1.56 -12.32 -16.72
C TRP A 91 0.22 -13.07 -16.74
N LEU A 92 -0.66 -12.80 -15.77
CA LEU A 92 -2.00 -13.38 -15.69
C LEU A 92 -2.91 -12.90 -16.84
N SER A 93 -2.67 -11.69 -17.37
CA SER A 93 -3.45 -11.13 -18.46
C SER A 93 -2.99 -11.55 -19.85
N ARG A 94 -1.92 -12.36 -19.96
CA ARG A 94 -1.44 -12.93 -21.22
C ARG A 94 -1.91 -14.37 -21.36
#